data_AF-A0A2V6C4C6-F1
#
_entry.id   AF-A0A2V6C4C6-F1
#
_cell.length_a   1.000
_cell.length_b   1.000
_cell.length_c   1.000
_cell.angle_alpha   90.00
_cell.angle_beta   90.00
_cell.angle_gamma   90.00
#
_symmetry.space_group_name_H-M   'P 1'
#
loop_
_entity.id
_entity.type
_entity.pdbx_description
1 polymer ?
#
loop_
_entity_poly.entity_id
_entity_poly.type
_entity_poly.pdbx_seq_one_letter_code
_entity_poly.pdbx_strand_id
1 'polypeptide(L)'
;MVINRMSINRPERKRGFLTVELVVAMAILLVAVFPLSYDFLRERQLSRACYYRAVAMEIVDGEMEVLQGGEWQAFGEGSQPYSVRAESAANLPAGRFVLTRAGKRLRLEWLPAKRGRGGRVSREVTLP
;
A
#
# COMPACT_ATOMS: atom_id res chain seq x y z
N MET A 1 -30.26 78.51 -1.51
CA MET A 1 -29.72 77.81 -2.69
C MET A 1 -28.67 76.81 -2.18
N VAL A 2 -29.02 75.53 -2.11
CA VAL A 2 -28.21 74.47 -1.46
C VAL A 2 -27.36 73.79 -2.53
N ILE A 3 -26.03 73.80 -2.37
CA ILE A 3 -25.10 73.12 -3.28
C ILE A 3 -25.02 71.65 -2.86
N ASN A 4 -25.59 70.79 -3.70
CA ASN A 4 -25.64 69.34 -3.53
C ASN A 4 -24.21 68.75 -3.61
N ARG A 5 -23.79 68.02 -2.57
CA ARG A 5 -22.50 67.30 -2.57
C ARG A 5 -22.57 66.16 -3.58
N MET A 6 -21.70 66.19 -4.59
CA MET A 6 -21.51 65.11 -5.53
C MET A 6 -20.85 63.93 -4.78
N SER A 7 -21.67 62.97 -4.37
CA SER A 7 -21.21 61.71 -3.79
C SER A 7 -20.48 60.90 -4.86
N ILE A 8 -19.15 60.80 -4.76
CA ILE A 8 -18.34 59.95 -5.62
C ILE A 8 -18.53 58.51 -5.16
N ASN A 9 -19.50 57.82 -5.77
CA ASN A 9 -19.70 56.40 -5.59
C ASN A 9 -18.61 55.64 -6.39
N ARG A 10 -17.63 55.05 -5.70
CA ARG A 10 -16.72 54.04 -6.27
C ARG A 10 -16.59 52.83 -5.34
N PRO A 11 -17.38 51.74 -5.55
CA PRO A 11 -17.06 50.48 -4.89
C PRO A 11 -17.04 49.22 -5.76
N GLU A 12 -17.15 49.29 -7.10
CA GLU A 12 -17.26 48.06 -7.91
C GLU A 12 -15.91 47.50 -8.39
N ARG A 13 -14.99 48.36 -8.83
CA ARG A 13 -13.74 47.94 -9.48
C ARG A 13 -12.75 47.22 -8.56
N LYS A 14 -12.80 47.49 -7.26
CA LYS A 14 -11.93 46.84 -6.24
C LYS A 14 -12.36 45.40 -5.95
N ARG A 15 -13.66 45.10 -6.03
CA ARG A 15 -14.18 43.76 -5.77
C ARG A 15 -13.74 42.76 -6.83
N GLY A 16 -13.83 43.13 -8.12
CA GLY A 16 -13.36 42.29 -9.22
C GLY A 16 -11.86 42.00 -9.16
N PHE A 17 -11.04 43.00 -8.79
CA PHE A 17 -9.59 42.83 -8.66
C PHE A 17 -9.22 41.84 -7.55
N LEU A 18 -9.84 41.94 -6.37
CA LEU A 18 -9.62 41.01 -5.25
C LEU A 18 -10.07 39.58 -5.58
N THR A 19 -11.18 39.42 -6.30
CA THR A 19 -11.65 38.10 -6.76
C THR A 19 -10.65 37.47 -7.73
N VAL A 20 -10.10 38.25 -8.68
CA VAL A 20 -9.11 37.75 -9.64
C VAL A 20 -7.82 37.35 -8.91
N GLU A 21 -7.33 38.19 -7.99
CA GLU A 21 -6.12 37.89 -7.21
C GLU A 21 -6.29 36.64 -6.36
N LEU A 22 -7.44 36.48 -5.70
CA LEU A 22 -7.77 35.27 -4.93
C LEU A 22 -7.82 34.02 -5.82
N VAL A 23 -8.48 34.10 -6.98
CA VAL A 23 -8.58 32.97 -7.92
C VAL A 23 -7.19 32.58 -8.44
N VAL A 24 -6.35 33.55 -8.78
CA VAL A 24 -4.96 33.31 -9.22
C VAL A 24 -4.14 32.67 -8.10
N ALA A 25 -4.20 33.20 -6.88
CA ALA A 25 -3.51 32.64 -5.73
C ALA A 25 -3.95 31.20 -5.45
N MET A 26 -5.24 30.92 -5.54
CA MET A 26 -5.79 29.58 -5.36
C MET A 26 -5.39 28.63 -6.48
N ALA A 27 -5.32 29.11 -7.74
CA ALA A 27 -4.82 28.32 -8.87
C ALA A 27 -3.35 27.95 -8.70
N ILE A 28 -2.49 28.91 -8.30
CA ILE A 28 -1.07 28.64 -8.00
C ILE A 28 -0.95 27.62 -6.87
N LEU A 29 -1.73 27.78 -5.80
CA LEU A 29 -1.74 26.84 -4.67
C LEU A 29 -2.13 25.43 -5.12
N LEU A 30 -3.18 25.29 -5.92
CA LEU A 30 -3.63 23.98 -6.42
C LEU A 30 -2.57 23.34 -7.30
N VAL A 31 -1.96 24.09 -8.22
CA VAL A 31 -0.89 23.60 -9.09
C VAL A 31 0.32 23.14 -8.27
N ALA A 32 0.63 23.82 -7.16
CA ALA A 32 1.73 23.44 -6.27
C ALA A 32 1.41 22.20 -5.41
N VAL A 33 0.19 22.10 -4.87
CA VAL A 33 -0.19 21.03 -3.92
C VAL A 33 -0.60 19.73 -4.62
N PHE A 34 -1.10 19.81 -5.85
CA PHE A 34 -1.63 18.64 -6.56
C PHE A 34 -0.56 17.56 -6.83
N PRO A 35 0.64 17.88 -7.34
CA PRO A 35 1.71 16.88 -7.54
C PRO A 35 2.12 16.20 -6.24
N LEU A 36 2.28 16.97 -5.16
CA LEU A 36 2.62 16.45 -3.83
C LEU A 36 1.57 15.46 -3.33
N SER A 37 0.30 15.79 -3.49
CA SER A 37 -0.82 14.94 -3.08
C SER A 37 -0.83 13.62 -3.87
N TYR A 38 -0.56 13.69 -5.18
CA TYR A 38 -0.47 12.52 -6.04
C TYR A 38 0.69 11.59 -5.65
N ASP A 39 1.88 12.15 -5.43
CA ASP A 39 3.05 11.38 -5.03
C ASP A 39 2.85 10.70 -3.68
N PHE A 40 2.23 11.39 -2.73
CA PHE A 40 1.92 10.82 -1.41
C PHE A 40 0.96 9.62 -1.49
N LEU A 41 -0.05 9.68 -2.36
CA LEU A 41 -0.95 8.55 -2.60
C LEU A 41 -0.21 7.34 -3.18
N ARG A 42 0.71 7.57 -4.11
CA ARG A 42 1.54 6.52 -4.71
C ARG A 42 2.50 5.90 -3.70
N GLU A 43 3.19 6.71 -2.91
CA GLU A 43 4.07 6.24 -1.83
C GLU A 43 3.32 5.44 -0.78
N ARG A 44 2.13 5.89 -0.39
CA ARG A 44 1.28 5.15 0.54
C ARG A 44 0.92 3.76 0.01
N GLN A 45 0.63 3.64 -1.29
CA GLN A 45 0.35 2.33 -1.90
C GLN A 45 1.58 1.43 -1.88
N LEU A 46 2.76 1.96 -2.23
CA LEU A 46 4.02 1.23 -2.21
C LEU A 46 4.40 0.79 -0.78
N SER A 47 4.29 1.69 0.19
CA SER A 47 4.53 1.41 1.61
C SER A 47 3.64 0.27 2.12
N ARG A 48 2.34 0.28 1.78
CA ARG A 48 1.44 -0.83 2.13
C ARG A 48 1.83 -2.14 1.45
N ALA A 49 2.26 -2.10 0.19
CA ALA A 49 2.73 -3.28 -0.50
C ALA A 49 4.00 -3.83 0.18
N CYS A 50 4.97 -2.98 0.53
CA CYS A 50 6.16 -3.36 1.28
C CYS A 50 5.82 -3.96 2.64
N TYR A 51 4.89 -3.35 3.38
CA TYR A 51 4.41 -3.89 4.65
C TYR A 51 3.84 -5.30 4.50
N TYR A 52 2.92 -5.51 3.56
CA TYR A 52 2.36 -6.85 3.34
C TYR A 52 3.41 -7.87 2.89
N ARG A 53 4.38 -7.43 2.08
CA ARG A 53 5.50 -8.28 1.66
C ARG A 53 6.38 -8.67 2.85
N ALA A 54 6.68 -7.73 3.75
CA ALA A 54 7.49 -7.97 4.94
C ALA A 54 6.79 -8.94 5.88
N VAL A 55 5.50 -8.75 6.17
CA VAL A 55 4.71 -9.68 7.00
C VAL A 55 4.68 -11.07 6.36
N ALA A 56 4.48 -11.17 5.04
CA ALA A 56 4.49 -12.47 4.37
C ALA A 56 5.88 -13.13 4.41
N MET A 57 6.97 -12.35 4.33
CA MET A 57 8.34 -12.86 4.50
C MET A 57 8.58 -13.39 5.90
N GLU A 58 8.20 -12.63 6.93
CA GLU A 58 8.33 -13.05 8.32
C GLU A 58 7.58 -14.36 8.60
N ILE A 59 6.33 -14.47 8.13
CA ILE A 59 5.54 -15.70 8.30
C ILE A 59 6.17 -16.87 7.55
N VAL A 60 6.51 -16.69 6.27
CA VAL A 60 7.12 -17.77 5.48
C VAL A 60 8.44 -18.21 6.10
N ASP A 61 9.30 -17.27 6.52
CA ASP A 61 10.61 -17.59 7.09
C ASP A 61 10.43 -18.33 8.44
N GLY A 62 9.53 -17.88 9.32
CA GLY A 62 9.25 -18.55 10.60
C GLY A 62 8.63 -19.94 10.45
N GLU A 63 7.65 -20.12 9.56
CA GLU A 63 7.06 -21.44 9.30
C GLU A 63 8.08 -22.39 8.65
N MET A 64 9.00 -21.87 7.83
CA MET A 64 10.08 -22.68 7.24
C MET A 64 11.09 -23.18 8.28
N GLU A 65 11.34 -22.44 9.37
CA GLU A 65 12.15 -22.93 10.49
C GLU A 65 11.48 -24.10 11.19
N VAL A 66 10.18 -23.99 11.46
CA VAL A 66 9.37 -25.08 12.06
C VAL A 66 9.37 -26.31 11.15
N LEU A 67 9.14 -26.11 9.85
CA LEU A 67 9.16 -27.19 8.88
C LEU A 67 10.52 -27.89 8.85
N GLN A 68 11.62 -27.15 8.81
CA GLN A 68 12.98 -27.72 8.89
C GLN A 68 13.26 -28.46 10.20
N GLY A 69 12.62 -28.04 11.29
CA GLY A 69 12.68 -28.70 12.60
C GLY A 69 12.07 -30.11 12.64
N GLY A 70 11.46 -30.57 11.54
CA GLY A 70 10.95 -31.94 11.41
C GLY A 70 9.43 -32.03 11.28
N GLU A 71 8.74 -30.93 10.99
CA GLU A 71 7.32 -30.99 10.62
C GLU A 71 7.12 -31.30 9.13
N TRP A 72 8.16 -31.19 8.31
CA TRP A 72 8.07 -31.51 6.88
C TRP A 72 7.65 -32.97 6.62
N GLN A 73 7.92 -33.89 7.55
CA GLN A 73 7.59 -35.32 7.47
C GLN A 73 6.07 -35.56 7.46
N ALA A 74 5.28 -34.64 8.03
CA ALA A 74 3.81 -34.74 8.03
C ALA A 74 3.19 -34.46 6.65
N PHE A 75 3.99 -33.96 5.69
CA PHE A 75 3.53 -33.56 4.38
C PHE A 75 4.04 -34.50 3.28
N GLY A 76 3.12 -34.95 2.42
CA GLY A 76 3.44 -35.79 1.27
C GLY A 76 4.12 -35.01 0.14
N GLU A 77 4.55 -35.74 -0.89
CA GLU A 77 5.01 -35.15 -2.16
C GLU A 77 3.90 -34.35 -2.84
N GLY A 78 4.28 -33.28 -3.55
CA GLY A 78 3.36 -32.44 -4.29
C GLY A 78 3.06 -31.10 -3.62
N SER A 79 2.04 -30.41 -4.14
CA SER A 79 1.66 -29.06 -3.71
C SER A 79 0.31 -29.09 -3.01
N GLN A 80 0.24 -28.50 -1.81
CA GLN A 80 -0.98 -28.48 -1.00
C GLN A 80 -1.17 -27.14 -0.29
N PRO A 81 -2.43 -26.76 0.01
CA PRO A 81 -2.71 -25.63 0.89
C PRO A 81 -2.05 -25.81 2.25
N TYR A 82 -1.48 -24.75 2.80
CA TYR A 82 -0.82 -24.74 4.09
C TYR A 82 -1.51 -23.76 5.04
N SER A 83 -1.80 -24.19 6.26
CA SER A 83 -2.35 -23.32 7.30
C SER A 83 -1.20 -22.87 8.19
N VAL A 84 -0.91 -21.56 8.17
CA VAL A 84 0.11 -20.94 9.02
C VAL A 84 -0.42 -20.77 10.44
N ARG A 85 0.48 -20.78 11.42
CA ARG A 85 0.19 -20.59 12.85
C ARG A 85 0.34 -19.13 13.27
N ALA A 86 1.15 -18.36 12.56
CA ALA A 86 1.45 -16.98 12.89
C ALA A 86 0.19 -16.09 12.92
N GLU A 87 -0.08 -15.46 14.07
CA GLU A 87 -1.22 -14.52 14.24
C GLU A 87 -1.11 -13.30 13.30
N SER A 88 0.11 -12.92 12.91
CA SER A 88 0.36 -11.85 11.95
C SER A 88 -0.24 -12.13 10.57
N ALA A 89 -0.66 -13.36 10.27
CA ALA A 89 -1.44 -13.69 9.07
C ALA A 89 -2.74 -12.89 8.98
N ALA A 90 -3.33 -12.46 10.11
CA ALA A 90 -4.50 -11.58 10.13
C ALA A 90 -4.23 -10.20 9.50
N ASN A 91 -2.98 -9.77 9.45
CA ASN A 91 -2.57 -8.50 8.83
C ASN A 91 -2.36 -8.61 7.31
N LEU A 92 -2.37 -9.82 6.75
CA LEU A 92 -2.23 -10.03 5.32
C LEU A 92 -3.54 -9.78 4.59
N PRO A 93 -3.47 -9.28 3.34
CA PRO A 93 -4.63 -9.23 2.46
C PRO A 93 -5.06 -10.66 2.09
N ALA A 94 -6.28 -10.82 1.58
CA ALA A 94 -6.76 -12.11 1.10
C ALA A 94 -5.75 -12.78 0.15
N GLY A 95 -5.46 -14.05 0.43
CA GLY A 95 -4.46 -14.87 -0.26
C GLY A 95 -4.39 -16.26 0.39
N ARG A 96 -3.40 -17.06 -0.02
CA ARG A 96 -3.21 -18.41 0.51
C ARG A 96 -1.74 -18.77 0.60
N PHE A 97 -1.43 -19.61 1.58
CA PHE A 97 -0.13 -20.26 1.66
C PHE A 97 -0.19 -21.63 0.97
N VAL A 98 0.87 -21.96 0.26
CA VAL A 98 1.02 -23.24 -0.46
C VAL A 98 2.36 -23.82 -0.11
N LEU A 99 2.34 -25.05 0.41
CA LEU A 99 3.53 -25.84 0.67
C LEU A 99 3.70 -26.83 -0.48
N THR A 100 4.89 -26.87 -1.06
CA THR A 100 5.26 -27.81 -2.11
C THR A 100 6.47 -28.61 -1.67
N ARG A 101 6.34 -29.93 -1.67
CA ARG A 101 7.43 -30.86 -1.44
C ARG A 101 7.77 -31.55 -2.76
N ALA A 102 9.05 -31.55 -3.11
CA ALA A 102 9.60 -32.21 -4.28
C ALA A 102 10.89 -32.93 -3.89
N GLY A 103 10.78 -34.20 -3.49
CA GLY A 103 11.87 -35.00 -2.94
C GLY A 103 12.44 -34.39 -1.66
N LYS A 104 13.70 -33.96 -1.75
CA LYS A 104 14.42 -33.25 -0.68
C LYS A 104 14.23 -31.74 -0.70
N ARG A 105 13.41 -31.18 -1.60
CA ARG A 105 13.17 -29.73 -1.67
C ARG A 105 11.81 -29.43 -1.06
N LEU A 106 11.80 -28.48 -0.13
CA LEU A 106 10.58 -27.98 0.47
C LEU A 106 10.46 -26.50 0.15
N ARG A 107 9.32 -26.11 -0.42
CA ARG A 107 9.03 -24.74 -0.83
C ARG A 107 7.73 -24.27 -0.19
N LEU A 108 7.79 -23.21 0.61
CA LEU A 108 6.62 -22.54 1.16
C LEU A 108 6.42 -21.19 0.47
N GLU A 109 5.17 -20.92 0.09
CA GLU A 109 4.84 -19.76 -0.70
C GLU A 109 3.59 -19.05 -0.21
N TRP A 110 3.65 -17.72 -0.20
CA TRP A 110 2.49 -16.85 -0.10
C TRP A 110 2.03 -16.41 -1.49
N LEU A 111 0.75 -16.66 -1.79
CA LEU A 111 0.08 -16.27 -3.03
C LEU A 111 -1.04 -15.25 -2.73
N PRO A 112 -0.83 -13.94 -2.98
CA PRO A 112 -1.88 -12.95 -2.79
C PRO A 112 -2.99 -13.12 -3.84
N ALA A 113 -4.25 -12.93 -3.44
CA ALA A 113 -5.40 -13.05 -4.36
C ALA A 113 -5.46 -11.93 -5.41
N LYS A 114 -4.90 -10.76 -5.09
CA LYS A 114 -4.86 -9.59 -5.99
C LYS A 114 -3.42 -9.10 -6.19
N ARG A 115 -3.09 -8.72 -7.42
CA ARG A 115 -1.83 -8.06 -7.76
C ARG A 115 -1.73 -6.68 -7.07
N GLY A 116 -0.51 -6.22 -6.80
CA GLY A 116 -0.26 -4.93 -6.14
C GLY A 116 -0.36 -4.92 -4.60
N ARG A 117 -0.53 -6.09 -3.97
CA ARG A 117 -0.64 -6.24 -2.51
C ARG A 117 0.53 -7.08 -1.95
N GLY A 118 1.75 -6.55 -2.03
CA GLY A 118 2.98 -7.20 -1.51
C GLY A 118 3.58 -8.31 -2.37
N GLY A 119 2.79 -8.87 -3.31
CA GLY A 119 3.27 -9.83 -4.29
C GLY A 119 3.53 -11.22 -3.70
N ARG A 120 3.99 -12.14 -4.56
CA ARG A 120 4.35 -13.50 -4.14
C ARG A 120 5.63 -13.44 -3.29
N VAL A 121 5.62 -14.22 -2.22
CA VAL A 121 6.80 -14.51 -1.39
C VAL A 121 6.98 -16.01 -1.42
N SER A 122 8.22 -16.47 -1.61
CA SER A 122 8.56 -17.88 -1.71
C SER A 122 9.88 -18.12 -1.01
N ARG A 123 9.95 -19.17 -0.21
CA ARG A 123 11.20 -19.72 0.30
C ARG A 123 11.30 -21.18 -0.06
N GLU A 124 12.52 -21.61 -0.29
CA GLU A 124 12.85 -22.99 -0.60
C GLU A 124 14.05 -23.39 0.26
N VAL A 125 13.98 -24.59 0.83
CA VAL A 125 15.05 -25.20 1.61
C VAL A 125 15.26 -26.63 1.16
N THR A 126 16.48 -27.11 1.36
CA THR A 126 16.83 -28.51 1.13
C THR A 126 16.76 -29.24 2.47
N LEU A 127 15.98 -30.30 2.50
CA LEU A 127 15.83 -31.20 3.63
C LEU A 127 17.09 -32.09 3.77
N PRO A 128 17.46 -32.49 5.00
CA PRO A 128 18.61 -33.36 5.25
C PRO A 128 18.55 -34.71 4.50
#